data_AF-A0A7X2MT16-F1
#
_entry.id   AF-A0A7X2MT16-F1
#
_cell.length_a   1.000
_cell.length_b   1.000
_cell.length_c   1.000
_cell.angle_alpha   90.00
_cell.angle_beta   90.00
_cell.angle_gamma   90.00
#
_symmetry.space_group_name_H-M   'P 1'
#
loop_
_entity.id
_entity.type
_entity.pdbx_description
1 polymer ?
#
loop_
_entity_poly.entity_id
_entity_poly.type
_entity_poly.pdbx_seq_one_letter_code
_entity_poly.pdbx_strand_id
1 'polypeptide(L)'
;MHCALYDANRCRSCQWLEKPYPTQLNDKQSLLEQLLAEQPVAAWLPPVASPQQAFRNKAKMVVSGSVERPVLGLIHRDGEAV
;
A
#
# COMPACT_ATOMS: atom_id res chain seq x y z
N MET A 1 -1.53 11.71 -5.35
CA MET A 1 -2.60 10.73 -5.13
C MET A 1 -3.45 11.23 -3.98
N HIS A 2 -4.78 11.21 -4.05
CA HIS A 2 -5.67 11.68 -2.99
C HIS A 2 -6.61 10.55 -2.57
N CYS A 3 -6.79 10.35 -1.27
CA CYS A 3 -7.69 9.32 -0.73
C CYS A 3 -8.34 9.82 0.56
N ALA A 4 -9.63 10.14 0.50
CA ALA A 4 -10.37 10.69 1.63
C ALA A 4 -10.32 9.81 2.90
N LEU A 5 -10.28 8.48 2.76
CA LEU A 5 -10.16 7.57 3.90
C LEU A 5 -8.78 7.60 4.56
N TYR A 6 -7.73 7.87 3.78
CA TYR A 6 -6.39 8.10 4.32
C TYR A 6 -6.34 9.45 5.04
N ASP A 7 -6.90 10.49 4.44
CA ASP A 7 -6.90 11.84 5.02
C ASP A 7 -7.70 11.89 6.33
N ALA A 8 -8.79 11.11 6.41
CA ALA A 8 -9.59 10.94 7.63
C ALA A 8 -8.99 9.98 8.66
N ASN A 9 -7.77 9.46 8.45
CA ASN A 9 -7.11 8.46 9.31
C ASN A 9 -7.91 7.15 9.52
N ARG A 10 -8.86 6.85 8.63
CA ARG A 10 -9.68 5.63 8.69
C ARG A 10 -9.00 4.46 8.00
N CYS A 11 -8.20 4.70 6.96
CA CYS A 11 -7.48 3.65 6.23
C CYS A 11 -5.98 3.95 6.14
N ARG A 12 -5.16 2.95 6.50
CA ARG A 12 -3.69 3.00 6.42
C ARG A 12 -3.08 1.91 5.54
N SER A 13 -3.87 1.29 4.67
CA SER A 13 -3.39 0.27 3.73
C SER A 13 -2.38 0.80 2.70
N CYS A 14 -2.41 2.10 2.41
CA CYS A 14 -1.45 2.78 1.53
C CYS A 14 -0.39 3.50 2.36
N GLN A 15 0.57 2.77 2.95
CA GLN A 15 1.55 3.30 3.90
C GLN A 15 2.34 4.54 3.41
N TRP A 16 2.60 4.64 2.10
CA TRP A 16 3.43 5.69 1.53
C TRP A 16 2.64 6.73 0.72
N LEU A 17 1.33 6.86 0.95
CA LEU A 17 0.48 7.72 0.12
C LEU A 17 0.98 9.18 0.07
N GLU A 18 1.52 9.69 1.17
CA GLU A 18 2.06 11.06 1.30
C GLU A 18 3.45 11.23 0.66
N LYS A 19 4.17 10.14 0.38
CA LYS A 19 5.48 10.22 -0.27
C LYS A 19 5.32 10.41 -1.78
N PRO A 20 6.02 11.36 -2.42
CA PRO A 20 6.06 11.46 -3.87
C PRO A 20 6.47 10.15 -4.51
N TYR A 21 5.78 9.74 -5.57
CA TYR A 21 5.98 8.44 -6.20
C TYR A 21 7.44 8.18 -6.65
N PRO A 22 8.19 9.16 -7.22
CA PRO A 22 9.61 8.96 -7.52
C PRO A 22 10.46 8.64 -6.28
N THR A 23 10.18 9.30 -5.15
CA THR A 23 10.86 9.03 -3.88
C THR A 23 10.56 7.62 -3.39
N GLN A 24 9.32 7.13 -3.54
CA GLN A 24 8.98 5.74 -3.19
C GLN A 24 9.80 4.72 -4.00
N LEU A 25 10.01 4.96 -5.29
CA LEU A 25 10.80 4.06 -6.13
C LEU A 25 12.28 4.08 -5.72
N ASN A 26 12.84 5.28 -5.49
CA ASN A 26 14.22 5.44 -5.04
C ASN A 26 14.46 4.78 -3.68
N ASP A 27 13.58 5.00 -2.69
CA ASP A 27 13.68 4.38 -1.36
C ASP A 27 13.68 2.84 -1.45
N LYS A 28 12.84 2.27 -2.33
CA LYS A 28 12.79 0.80 -2.55
C LYS A 28 14.05 0.28 -3.21
N GLN A 29 14.57 1.00 -4.20
CA GLN A 29 15.80 0.63 -4.90
C GLN A 29 16.99 0.67 -3.95
N SER A 30 17.15 1.74 -3.18
CA SER A 30 18.22 1.86 -2.17
C SER A 30 18.13 0.78 -1.10
N LEU A 31 16.93 0.45 -0.62
CA LEU A 31 16.75 -0.65 0.35
C LEU A 31 17.13 -2.01 -0.26
N LEU A 32 16.75 -2.28 -1.51
CA LEU A 32 17.12 -3.51 -2.20
C LEU A 32 18.64 -3.67 -2.32
N GLU A 33 19.34 -2.60 -2.73
CA GLU A 33 20.80 -2.57 -2.84
C GLU A 33 21.48 -2.83 -1.49
N GLN A 34 20.95 -2.23 -0.42
CA GLN A 34 21.45 -2.48 0.95
C GLN A 34 21.24 -3.92 1.39
N LEU A 35 20.07 -4.50 1.14
CA LEU A 35 19.75 -5.88 1.52
C LEU A 35 20.59 -6.91 0.76
N LEU A 36 21.06 -6.59 -0.44
CA LEU A 36 21.84 -7.46 -1.29
C LEU A 36 23.34 -7.08 -1.34
N ALA A 37 23.82 -6.24 -0.43
CA ALA A 37 25.18 -5.73 -0.45
C ALA A 37 26.27 -6.82 -0.41
N GLU A 38 25.97 -7.98 0.22
CA GLU A 38 26.89 -9.12 0.30
C GLU A 38 26.73 -10.13 -0.84
N GLN A 39 25.77 -9.91 -1.75
CA GLN A 39 25.50 -10.81 -2.87
C GLN A 39 26.14 -10.27 -4.16
N PRO A 40 26.70 -11.14 -5.03
CA PRO A 40 27.26 -10.71 -6.31
C PRO A 40 26.12 -10.38 -7.30
N VAL A 41 25.61 -9.14 -7.25
CA VAL A 41 24.61 -8.64 -8.20
C VAL A 41 25.32 -8.17 -9.47
N ALA A 42 25.08 -8.87 -10.59
CA ALA A 42 25.75 -8.58 -11.85
C ALA A 42 25.39 -7.20 -12.44
N ALA A 43 24.12 -6.79 -12.31
CA ALA A 43 23.64 -5.50 -12.81
C ALA A 43 22.36 -5.06 -12.09
N TRP A 44 22.29 -3.76 -11.78
CA TRP A 44 21.06 -3.10 -11.33
C TRP A 44 20.33 -2.50 -12.52
N LEU A 45 19.05 -2.85 -12.68
CA LEU A 45 18.20 -2.33 -13.74
C LEU A 45 17.31 -1.20 -13.20
N PRO A 46 16.85 -0.28 -14.06
CA PRO A 46 15.88 0.74 -13.66
C PRO A 46 14.58 0.12 -13.11
N PRO A 47 13.95 0.75 -12.10
CA PRO A 47 12.69 0.26 -11.56
C PRO A 47 11.57 0.36 -12.60
N VAL A 48 10.71 -0.66 -12.64
CA VAL A 48 9.50 -0.66 -13.47
C VAL A 48 8.36 0.01 -12.69
N ALA A 49 7.95 1.19 -13.15
CA ALA A 49 6.88 1.96 -12.54
C ALA A 49 5.49 1.36 -12.85
N SER A 50 4.64 1.28 -11.82
CA SER A 50 3.23 0.92 -11.93
C SER A 50 2.37 2.18 -12.12
N PRO A 51 1.16 2.08 -12.69
CA PRO A 51 0.17 3.14 -12.56
C PRO A 51 -0.02 3.55 -11.09
N GLN A 52 -0.12 4.85 -10.82
CA GLN A 52 -0.30 5.35 -9.45
C GLN A 52 -1.73 5.12 -8.91
N GLN A 53 -2.67 4.76 -9.79
CA GLN A 53 -4.08 4.58 -9.44
C GLN A 53 -4.63 3.30 -10.09
N ALA A 54 -5.65 2.71 -9.49
CA ALA A 54 -6.36 1.52 -9.99
C ALA A 54 -5.49 0.31 -10.36
N PHE A 55 -4.30 0.17 -9.75
CA PHE A 55 -3.34 -0.89 -10.07
C PHE A 55 -3.64 -2.25 -9.40
N ARG A 56 -4.53 -2.31 -8.40
CA ARG A 56 -4.94 -3.56 -7.75
C ARG A 56 -6.14 -4.14 -8.49
N ASN A 57 -5.99 -5.35 -9.04
CA ASN A 57 -7.06 -6.08 -9.73
C ASN A 57 -7.93 -6.95 -8.81
N LYS A 58 -7.57 -7.05 -7.53
CA LYS A 58 -8.30 -7.84 -6.52
C LYS A 58 -8.27 -7.13 -5.17
N ALA A 59 -9.40 -7.16 -4.48
CA ALA A 59 -9.53 -6.75 -3.08
C ALA A 59 -10.10 -7.92 -2.25
N LYS A 60 -9.67 -8.01 -0.99
CA LYS A 60 -10.30 -8.87 0.02
C LYS A 60 -10.93 -7.93 1.05
N MET A 61 -12.23 -8.12 1.30
CA MET A 61 -12.98 -7.38 2.30
C MET A 61 -13.30 -8.31 3.46
N VAL A 62 -13.22 -7.79 4.68
CA VAL A 62 -13.71 -8.48 5.87
C VAL A 62 -15.21 -8.22 5.96
N VAL A 63 -15.95 -9.23 6.41
CA VAL A 63 -17.39 -9.12 6.70
C VAL A 63 -17.56 -8.93 8.20
N SER A 64 -18.27 -7.88 8.60
CA SER A 64 -18.64 -7.58 9.99
C SER A 64 -20.09 -7.06 10.06
N GLY A 65 -20.53 -6.60 11.23
CA GLY A 65 -21.91 -6.14 11.44
C GLY A 65 -22.87 -7.27 11.80
N SER A 66 -24.17 -7.08 11.56
CA SER A 66 -25.20 -8.10 11.78
C SER A 66 -25.65 -8.74 10.47
N VAL A 67 -26.44 -9.80 10.56
CA VAL A 67 -27.03 -10.47 9.38
C VAL A 67 -27.91 -9.50 8.59
N GLU A 68 -28.66 -8.63 9.28
CA GLU A 68 -29.57 -7.66 8.68
C GLU A 68 -28.86 -6.41 8.14
N ARG A 69 -27.65 -6.12 8.64
CA ARG A 69 -26.82 -4.97 8.26
C ARG A 69 -25.35 -5.37 8.18
N PRO A 70 -24.95 -6.15 7.16
CA PRO A 70 -23.57 -6.55 6.99
C PRO A 70 -22.73 -5.36 6.54
N VAL A 71 -21.51 -5.29 7.05
CA VAL A 71 -20.50 -4.31 6.64
C VAL A 71 -19.38 -5.04 5.94
N LEU A 72 -19.00 -4.55 4.76
CA LEU A 72 -17.92 -5.10 3.94
C LEU A 72 -16.82 -4.04 3.84
N GLY A 73 -15.64 -4.34 4.36
CA GLY A 73 -14.59 -3.34 4.36
C GLY A 73 -13.32 -3.79 5.06
N LEU A 74 -12.49 -2.80 5.41
CA LEU A 74 -11.38 -3.02 6.32
C LEU A 74 -11.88 -2.86 7.76
N ILE A 75 -11.29 -3.59 8.70
CA ILE A 75 -11.53 -3.37 10.12
C ILE A 75 -10.38 -2.52 10.65
N HIS A 76 -10.71 -1.37 11.21
CA HIS A 76 -9.76 -0.52 11.92
C HIS A 76 -9.36 -1.19 13.25
N ARG A 77 -8.23 -0.80 13.84
CA ARG A 77 -7.66 -1.49 15.02
C ARG A 77 -8.58 -1.46 16.26
N ASP A 78 -9.49 -0.49 16.32
CA ASP A 78 -10.53 -0.33 17.34
C ASP A 78 -11.80 -1.17 17.07
N GLY A 79 -11.85 -1.90 15.96
CA GLY A 79 -12.97 -2.76 15.58
C GLY A 79 -14.02 -2.07 14.72
N GLU A 80 -13.89 -0.78 14.42
CA GLU A 80 -14.81 -0.09 13.52
C GLU A 80 -14.53 -0.44 12.06
N ALA A 81 -15.60 -0.53 11.27
CA ALA A 81 -15.47 -0.79 9.85
C ALA A 81 -15.15 0.48 9.06
N VAL A 82 -14.30 0.32 8.05
CA VAL A 82 -13.81 1.38 7.15
C VAL A 82 -14.34 1.16 5.75
#